data_AF-A0A1E3GR54-F1
#
_entry.id   AF-A0A1E3GR54-F1
#
_cell.length_a   1.000
_cell.length_b   1.000
_cell.length_c   1.000
_cell.angle_alpha   90.00
_cell.angle_beta   90.00
_cell.angle_gamma   90.00
#
_symmetry.space_group_name_H-M   'P 1'
#
loop_
_entity.id
_entity.type
_entity.pdbx_description
1 polymer ?
#
loop_
_entity_poly.entity_id
_entity_poly.type
_entity_poly.pdbx_seq_one_letter_code
_entity_poly.pdbx_strand_id
1 'polypeptide(L)' 'MEVIYGLLPGMLLLGLVGVIVFFWAVRSGQYDDMEGAANRVLMDDDNHPPESEPEIDSTNNEEKNEPKSD' A
#
# COMPACT_ATOMS: atom_id res chain seq x y z
N MET A 1 15.90 36.64 33.27
CA MET A 1 14.49 36.81 32.85
C MET A 1 14.32 37.05 31.35
N GLU A 2 15.37 37.19 30.56
CA GLU A 2 15.27 37.46 29.11
C GLU A 2 14.92 36.21 28.28
N VAL A 3 15.46 35.05 28.66
CA VAL A 3 15.33 33.78 27.92
C VAL A 3 13.87 33.31 27.80
N ILE A 4 13.02 33.62 28.79
CA ILE A 4 11.60 33.24 28.76
C ILE A 4 10.85 33.91 27.59
N TYR A 5 11.28 35.11 27.18
CA TYR A 5 10.66 35.83 26.07
C TYR A 5 10.95 35.19 24.71
N GLY A 6 12.03 34.40 24.59
CA GLY A 6 12.31 33.59 23.40
C GLY A 6 11.69 32.20 23.47
N LEU A 7 11.77 31.56 24.65
CA LEU A 7 11.28 30.18 24.82
C LEU A 7 9.76 30.07 24.74
N LEU A 8 9.02 31.02 25.32
CA LEU A 8 7.56 30.99 25.34
C LEU A 8 6.93 31.04 23.93
N PRO A 9 7.29 31.99 23.03
CA PRO A 9 6.82 31.95 21.66
C PRO A 9 7.40 30.79 20.86
N GLY A 10 8.65 30.38 21.13
CA GLY A 10 9.28 29.23 20.47
C GLY A 10 8.54 27.92 20.73
N MET A 11 8.17 27.65 21.98
CA MET A 11 7.37 26.49 22.36
C MET A 11 5.96 26.54 21.77
N LEU A 12 5.34 27.72 21.74
CA LEU A 12 4.01 27.87 21.14
C LEU A 12 4.01 27.59 19.63
N LEU A 13 5.02 28.10 18.92
CA LEU A 13 5.21 27.81 17.48
C LEU A 13 5.49 26.33 17.24
N LEU A 14 6.37 25.73 18.03
CA LEU A 14 6.69 24.30 17.90
C LEU A 14 5.46 23.42 18.15
N GLY A 15 4.65 23.77 19.16
CA GLY A 15 3.37 23.11 19.42
C GLY A 15 2.40 23.26 18.26
N LEU A 16 2.26 24.47 17.70
CA LEU A 16 1.39 24.73 16.55
C LEU A 16 1.81 23.91 15.31
N VAL A 17 3.11 23.88 15.01
CA VAL A 17 3.66 23.05 13.92
C VAL A 17 3.34 21.58 14.15
N GLY A 18 3.52 21.07 15.37
CA GLY A 18 3.18 19.69 15.72
C GLY A 18 1.71 19.37 15.47
N VAL A 19 0.80 20.27 15.86
CA VAL A 19 -0.64 20.11 15.62
C VAL A 19 -0.97 20.10 14.12
N ILE A 20 -0.39 21.01 13.33
CA ILE A 20 -0.60 21.05 11.87
C ILE A 20 -0.13 19.75 11.22
N VAL A 21 1.07 19.29 11.56
CA VAL A 21 1.64 18.03 11.04
C VAL A 21 0.79 16.85 11.45
N PHE A 22 0.32 16.81 12.70
CA PHE A 22 -0.56 15.74 13.18
C PHE A 22 -1.86 15.67 12.38
N PHE A 23 -2.56 16.79 12.19
CA PHE A 23 -3.79 16.81 11.39
C PHE A 23 -3.54 16.47 9.92
N TRP A 24 -2.41 16.88 9.35
CA TRP A 24 -2.02 16.49 8.00
C TRP A 24 -1.78 14.98 7.88
N ALA A 25 -1.06 14.37 8.82
CA ALA A 25 -0.81 12.94 8.85
C ALA A 25 -2.10 12.11 9.00
N VAL A 26 -3.00 12.53 9.89
CA VAL A 26 -4.32 11.91 10.04
C VAL A 26 -5.15 12.02 8.75
N ARG A 27 -5.15 13.20 8.10
CA ARG A 27 -5.88 13.39 6.85
C ARG A 27 -5.27 12.63 5.67
N SER A 28 -3.97 12.32 5.72
CA SER A 28 -3.26 11.60 4.65
C SER A 28 -3.63 10.12 4.56
N GLY A 29 -4.52 9.59 5.43
CA GLY A 29 -4.98 8.21 5.35
C GLY A 29 -3.91 7.17 5.71
N GLN A 30 -2.79 7.59 6.32
CA GLN A 30 -1.68 6.68 6.69
C GLN A 30 -2.10 5.61 7.71
N TYR A 31 -3.21 5.83 8.41
CA TYR A 31 -3.77 4.89 9.39
C TYR A 31 -4.78 3.90 8.79
N ASP A 32 -5.19 4.07 7.52
CA ASP A 32 -6.24 3.25 6.91
C ASP A 32 -5.74 1.85 6.51
N ASP A 33 -4.43 1.67 6.25
CA ASP A 33 -3.81 0.36 5.92
C ASP A 33 -3.26 -0.38 7.16
N MET A 34 -3.50 0.11 8.39
CA MET A 34 -3.12 -0.65 9.59
C MET A 34 -3.94 -1.95 9.75
N GLU A 35 -5.20 -1.94 9.30
CA GLU A 35 -6.08 -3.12 9.29
C GLU A 35 -5.61 -4.16 8.27
N GLY A 36 -5.19 -3.71 7.07
CA GLY A 36 -4.71 -4.58 5.99
C GLY A 36 -3.40 -5.29 6.31
N ALA A 37 -2.47 -4.61 7.01
CA ALA A 37 -1.20 -5.20 7.42
C ALA A 37 -1.35 -6.33 8.46
N ALA A 38 -2.26 -6.17 9.43
CA ALA A 38 -2.55 -7.20 10.43
C ALA A 38 -3.21 -8.44 9.80
N ASN A 39 -4.10 -8.22 8.84
CA ASN A 39 -4.79 -9.28 8.12
C ASN A 39 -3.81 -10.17 7.31
N ARG A 40 -2.79 -9.57 6.68
CA ARG A 40 -1.74 -10.30 5.94
C ARG A 40 -0.90 -11.20 6.87
N VAL A 41 -0.47 -10.69 8.02
CA VAL A 41 0.33 -11.46 8.99
C VAL A 41 -0.40 -12.70 9.54
N LEU A 42 -1.73 -12.64 9.68
CA LEU A 42 -2.52 -13.78 10.16
C LEU A 42 -2.90 -14.80 9.07
N MET A 43 -2.86 -14.40 7.80
CA MET A 43 -3.29 -15.23 6.65
C MET A 43 -2.13 -15.78 5.82
N ASP A 44 -0.91 -15.30 6.06
CA ASP A 44 0.30 -15.77 5.38
C ASP A 44 0.74 -17.19 5.81
N ASP A 45 0.18 -17.76 6.88
CA ASP A 45 0.51 -19.12 7.37
C ASP A 45 -0.30 -20.23 6.65
N ASP A 46 -1.40 -19.87 5.96
CA ASP A 46 -2.30 -20.83 5.29
C ASP A 46 -1.99 -21.02 3.80
N ASN A 47 -1.07 -20.23 3.23
CA ASN A 47 -0.71 -20.28 1.81
C ASN A 47 0.62 -20.99 1.58
N HIS A 48 0.72 -22.25 1.98
CA HIS A 48 1.64 -23.19 1.34
C HIS A 48 0.94 -23.81 0.12
N PRO A 49 1.25 -23.41 -1.13
CA PRO A 49 0.70 -24.08 -2.29
C PRO A 49 1.35 -25.47 -2.42
N PRO A 50 0.59 -26.57 -2.53
CA PRO A 50 1.15 -27.80 -3.06
C PRO A 50 1.53 -27.56 -4.53
N GLU A 51 2.83 -27.61 -4.77
CA GLU A 51 3.52 -28.01 -5.98
C GLU A 51 2.70 -28.07 -7.28
N SER A 52 2.88 -27.05 -8.12
CA SER A 52 2.80 -27.04 -9.59
C SER A 52 2.09 -28.20 -10.31
N GLU A 53 0.86 -27.96 -10.74
CA GLU A 53 0.34 -28.56 -11.98
C GLU A 53 0.17 -27.45 -13.03
N PRO A 54 0.89 -27.49 -14.16
CA PRO A 54 0.74 -26.47 -15.20
C PRO A 54 -0.55 -26.73 -16.00
N GLU A 55 -1.54 -25.87 -15.80
CA GLU A 55 -2.78 -25.80 -16.57
C GLU A 55 -2.47 -25.24 -17.97
N ILE A 56 -2.66 -26.05 -19.02
CA ILE A 56 -2.40 -25.66 -20.41
C ILE A 56 -3.64 -24.90 -20.91
N ASP A 57 -3.51 -23.57 -20.98
CA ASP A 57 -4.47 -22.60 -21.50
C ASP A 57 -4.89 -22.92 -22.95
N SER A 58 -6.19 -23.02 -23.15
CA SER A 58 -6.85 -23.20 -24.44
C SER A 58 -7.27 -21.83 -24.98
N THR A 59 -6.39 -21.15 -25.71
CA THR A 59 -6.78 -19.92 -26.43
C THR A 59 -6.20 -19.87 -27.84
N ASN A 60 -7.13 -19.96 -28.81
CA ASN A 60 -7.15 -19.38 -30.16
C ASN A 60 -5.88 -19.47 -31.04
N ASN A 61 -5.90 -20.36 -32.04
CA ASN A 61 -5.23 -20.16 -33.34
C ASN A 61 -5.93 -21.00 -34.45
N GLU A 62 -7.16 -20.63 -34.80
CA GLU A 62 -7.80 -21.04 -36.05
C GLU A 62 -7.88 -19.85 -37.00
N GLU A 63 -6.74 -19.39 -37.51
CA GLU A 63 -6.75 -18.59 -38.73
C GLU A 63 -5.45 -18.77 -39.48
N LYS A 64 -5.57 -18.92 -40.81
CA LYS A 64 -4.52 -18.98 -41.82
C LYS A 64 -3.94 -20.37 -42.08
N ASN A 65 -4.55 -21.08 -43.04
CA ASN A 65 -3.98 -21.40 -44.36
C ASN A 65 -4.95 -22.28 -45.20
N GLU A 66 -5.79 -21.67 -46.04
CA GLU A 66 -6.25 -22.26 -47.33
C GLU A 66 -5.13 -22.06 -48.41
N PRO A 67 -5.11 -22.66 -49.63
CA PRO A 67 -6.12 -23.46 -50.35
C PRO A 67 -5.62 -24.74 -51.10
N LYS A 68 -6.60 -25.46 -51.70
CA LYS A 68 -6.65 -26.50 -52.78
C LYS A 68 -5.41 -27.00 -53.58
N SER A 69 -5.66 -28.17 -54.21
CA SER A 69 -5.04 -28.84 -55.39
C SER A 69 -4.10 -30.00 -55.02
N ASP A 70 -4.25 -31.24 -55.52
CA ASP A 70 -5.00 -31.85 -56.64
C ASP A 70 -5.58 -33.22 -56.24
#